data_AF-A0A3E1BY80-F1
#
_entry.id   AF-A0A3E1BY80-F1
#
_cell.length_a   1.000
_cell.length_b   1.000
_cell.length_c   1.000
_cell.angle_alpha   90.00
_cell.angle_beta   90.00
_cell.angle_gamma   90.00
#
_symmetry.space_group_name_H-M   'P 1'
#
loop_
_entity.id
_entity.type
_entity.pdbx_description
1 polymer ?
#
loop_
_entity_poly.entity_id
_entity_poly.type
_entity_poly.pdbx_seq_one_letter_code
_entity_poly.pdbx_strand_id
1 'polypeptide(L)'
;MATAINNEIEEPTASVRDHLGLLRELLDETDVVVAQRPTKKSRKAAVGIDDMSSDEFKAYKSRLQSERRARLKAQEAAGSLPFDAETTRDALADAALMLLYSGGPGADPVMNYLGKVFADKPGAPLTIAARIRTRALKPKLLRFPSKSS
;
A
#
# COMPACT_ATOMS: atom_id res chain seq x y z
N MET A 1 26.02 23.26 45.67
CA MET A 1 25.60 24.48 44.96
C MET A 1 25.84 24.26 43.47
N ALA A 2 24.85 24.63 42.64
CA ALA A 2 24.88 24.76 41.17
C ALA A 2 25.06 23.45 40.35
N THR A 3 24.32 23.12 39.28
CA THR A 3 23.14 23.69 38.60
C THR A 3 22.56 22.56 37.76
N ALA A 4 21.25 22.28 37.86
CA ALA A 4 20.55 21.38 36.95
C ALA A 4 20.41 22.05 35.58
N ILE A 5 21.00 21.45 34.56
CA ILE A 5 20.90 21.92 33.17
C ILE A 5 19.67 21.23 32.57
N ASN A 6 18.52 21.91 32.64
CA ASN A 6 17.34 21.49 31.90
C ASN A 6 17.56 21.85 30.42
N ASN A 7 17.91 20.84 29.61
CA ASN A 7 17.88 20.96 28.15
C ASN A 7 16.43 20.83 27.70
N GLU A 8 15.72 21.95 27.63
CA GLU A 8 14.46 22.05 26.89
C GLU A 8 14.79 22.08 25.39
N ILE A 9 14.34 21.04 24.70
CA ILE A 9 14.42 20.91 23.25
C ILE A 9 13.35 21.83 22.66
N GLU A 10 13.73 23.02 22.21
CA GLU A 10 12.87 23.84 21.35
C GLU A 10 12.75 23.17 19.98
N GLU A 11 11.64 22.48 19.72
CA GLU A 11 11.29 22.09 18.37
C GLU A 11 10.92 23.34 17.56
N PRO A 12 11.57 23.62 16.41
CA PRO A 12 11.19 24.75 15.57
C PRO A 12 9.82 24.46 14.95
N THR A 13 8.76 25.07 15.51
CA THR A 13 7.41 24.98 14.95
C THR A 13 7.39 25.68 13.58
N ALA A 14 7.36 24.90 12.50
CA ALA A 14 7.40 25.41 11.12
C ALA A 14 6.14 26.18 10.69
N SER A 15 5.08 26.22 11.51
CA SER A 15 3.90 27.07 11.27
C SER A 15 3.10 27.28 12.55
N VAL A 16 2.80 28.54 12.87
CA VAL A 16 1.86 28.92 13.93
C VAL A 16 0.51 29.21 13.28
N ARG A 17 -0.57 28.56 13.76
CA ARG A 17 -1.93 28.87 13.31
C ARG A 17 -2.50 29.99 14.18
N ASP A 18 -2.60 31.17 13.61
CA ASP A 18 -3.23 32.31 14.27
C ASP A 18 -4.76 32.20 14.18
N HIS A 19 -5.36 31.63 15.22
CA HIS A 19 -6.81 31.45 15.30
C HIS A 19 -7.57 32.72 15.73
N LEU A 20 -6.86 33.73 16.25
CA LEU A 20 -7.48 34.93 16.83
C LEU A 20 -7.09 36.22 16.09
N GLY A 21 -6.23 36.14 15.06
CA GLY A 21 -5.83 37.27 14.24
C GLY A 21 -4.94 38.28 14.95
N LEU A 22 -4.39 37.92 16.12
CA LEU A 22 -3.61 38.82 16.98
C LEU A 22 -2.23 39.13 16.39
N LEU A 23 -1.68 38.24 15.54
CA LEU A 23 -0.42 38.52 14.85
C LEU A 23 -0.58 39.60 13.78
N ARG A 24 -1.81 39.86 13.32
CA ARG A 24 -2.11 40.92 12.35
C ARG A 24 -2.10 42.31 12.96
N GLU A 25 -2.33 42.41 14.27
CA GLU A 25 -2.36 43.70 15.01
C GLU A 25 -0.96 44.15 15.45
N LEU A 26 -0.01 43.22 15.55
CA LEU A 26 1.40 43.51 15.91
C LEU A 26 2.30 43.88 14.71
N LEU A 27 1.80 43.70 13.49
CA LEU A 27 2.49 44.07 12.26
C LEU A 27 1.88 45.37 11.75
N ASP A 28 2.53 46.50 12.05
CA ASP A 28 2.19 47.82 11.52
C ASP A 28 1.85 47.74 10.02
N GLU A 29 0.75 48.40 9.64
CA GLU A 29 -0.05 48.20 8.42
C GLU A 29 0.64 48.51 7.06
N THR A 30 1.96 48.45 6.93
CA THR A 30 2.65 48.95 5.72
C THR A 30 3.45 47.97 4.88
N ASP A 31 3.72 46.72 5.28
CA ASP A 31 4.49 45.82 4.39
C ASP A 31 4.14 44.33 4.51
N VAL A 32 2.94 43.93 4.06
CA VAL A 32 2.67 42.51 3.74
C VAL A 32 2.06 42.37 2.35
N VAL A 33 2.93 42.26 1.34
CA VAL A 33 2.53 41.72 0.04
C VAL A 33 2.25 40.22 0.23
N VAL A 34 0.97 39.88 0.45
CA VAL A 34 0.51 38.49 0.40
C VAL A 34 0.66 37.99 -1.03
N ALA A 35 1.79 37.37 -1.34
CA ALA A 35 2.02 36.72 -2.61
C ALA A 35 1.00 35.58 -2.78
N GLN A 36 -0.07 35.84 -3.53
CA GLN A 36 -1.03 34.82 -3.94
C GLN A 36 -0.28 33.75 -4.75
N ARG A 37 -0.28 32.52 -4.26
CA ARG A 37 0.27 31.36 -4.98
C ARG A 37 -0.47 31.26 -6.32
N PRO A 38 0.22 31.28 -7.48
CA PRO A 38 -0.44 31.18 -8.77
C PRO A 38 -1.10 29.80 -8.87
N THR A 39 -2.43 29.76 -8.84
CA THR A 39 -3.19 28.55 -9.11
C THR A 39 -2.98 28.22 -10.59
N LYS A 40 -2.34 27.08 -10.86
CA LYS A 40 -2.17 26.58 -12.22
C LYS A 40 -3.55 26.41 -12.83
N LYS A 41 -3.94 27.29 -13.78
CA LYS A 41 -5.14 27.12 -14.61
C LYS A 41 -5.07 25.74 -15.27
N SER A 42 -5.89 24.80 -14.82
CA SER A 42 -6.01 23.48 -15.43
C SER A 42 -6.59 23.63 -16.83
N ARG A 43 -5.72 23.62 -17.84
CA ARG A 43 -6.14 23.54 -19.24
C ARG A 43 -6.60 22.11 -19.53
N LYS A 44 -7.92 21.94 -19.59
CA LYS A 44 -8.70 21.32 -20.69
C LYS A 44 -10.10 21.02 -20.17
N ALA A 45 -11.13 21.39 -20.94
CA ALA A 45 -12.46 20.84 -20.78
C ALA A 45 -12.40 19.36 -21.17
N ALA A 46 -12.06 18.51 -20.20
CA ALA A 46 -12.44 17.11 -20.28
C ALA A 46 -13.96 17.11 -20.18
N VAL A 47 -14.65 16.66 -21.22
CA VAL A 47 -16.07 16.31 -21.13
C VAL A 47 -16.20 15.46 -19.87
N GLY A 48 -16.96 15.97 -18.89
CA GLY A 48 -17.15 15.25 -17.64
C GLY A 48 -17.72 13.87 -17.98
N ILE A 49 -17.33 12.85 -17.22
CA ILE A 49 -17.93 11.52 -17.39
C ILE A 49 -19.47 11.60 -17.30
N ASP A 50 -19.97 12.61 -16.56
CA ASP A 50 -21.40 12.92 -16.38
C ASP A 50 -22.08 13.52 -17.63
N ASP A 51 -21.33 14.06 -18.59
CA ASP A 51 -21.86 14.65 -19.83
C ASP A 51 -21.84 13.67 -21.02
N MET A 52 -21.37 12.43 -20.83
CA MET A 52 -21.30 11.42 -21.89
C MET A 52 -22.66 10.76 -22.13
N SER A 53 -22.99 10.51 -23.41
CA SER A 53 -24.12 9.64 -23.75
C SER A 53 -23.86 8.21 -23.26
N SER A 54 -24.93 7.42 -23.08
CA SER A 54 -24.81 6.03 -22.60
C SER A 54 -23.92 5.15 -23.48
N ASP A 55 -23.90 5.41 -24.78
CA ASP A 55 -23.12 4.63 -25.73
C ASP A 55 -21.65 5.04 -25.75
N GLU A 56 -21.37 6.33 -25.62
CA GLU A 56 -20.01 6.85 -25.42
C GLU A 56 -19.41 6.37 -24.09
N PHE A 57 -20.21 6.33 -23.02
CA PHE A 57 -19.77 5.82 -21.72
C PHE A 57 -19.43 4.32 -21.78
N LYS A 58 -20.25 3.51 -22.47
CA LYS A 58 -19.96 2.07 -22.68
C LYS A 58 -18.68 1.89 -23.49
N ALA A 59 -18.51 2.63 -24.59
CA ALA A 59 -17.30 2.59 -25.40
C ALA A 59 -16.06 3.00 -24.60
N TYR A 60 -16.18 4.05 -23.78
CA TYR A 60 -15.13 4.52 -22.88
C TYR A 60 -14.73 3.46 -21.84
N LYS A 61 -15.70 2.84 -21.16
CA LYS A 61 -15.46 1.74 -20.20
C LYS A 61 -14.81 0.54 -20.86
N SER A 62 -15.26 0.16 -22.06
CA SER A 62 -14.68 -0.93 -22.84
C SER A 62 -13.21 -0.66 -23.16
N ARG A 63 -12.89 0.56 -23.61
CA ARG A 63 -11.50 0.99 -23.86
C ARG A 63 -10.65 0.95 -22.60
N LEU A 64 -11.16 1.48 -21.49
CA LEU A 64 -10.45 1.45 -20.21
C LEU A 64 -10.18 0.01 -19.73
N GLN A 65 -11.13 -0.89 -19.94
CA GLN A 65 -10.98 -2.30 -19.59
C GLN A 65 -9.95 -3.00 -20.48
N SER A 66 -9.95 -2.73 -21.78
CA SER A 66 -8.96 -3.30 -22.70
C SER A 66 -7.55 -2.79 -22.40
N GLU A 67 -7.38 -1.49 -22.14
CA GLU A 67 -6.13 -0.87 -21.69
C GLU A 67 -5.62 -1.51 -20.38
N ARG A 68 -6.52 -1.71 -19.41
CA ARG A 68 -6.18 -2.37 -18.13
C ARG A 68 -5.71 -3.80 -18.34
N ARG A 69 -6.41 -4.59 -19.16
CA ARG A 69 -6.01 -5.98 -19.49
C ARG A 69 -4.67 -6.01 -20.22
N ALA A 70 -4.44 -5.11 -21.17
CA ALA A 70 -3.18 -5.00 -21.88
C ALA A 70 -2.02 -4.65 -20.93
N ARG A 71 -2.23 -3.73 -19.98
CA ARG A 71 -1.24 -3.37 -18.96
C ARG A 71 -0.91 -4.54 -18.03
N LEU A 72 -1.90 -5.30 -17.58
CA LEU A 72 -1.69 -6.50 -16.76
C LEU A 72 -0.88 -7.55 -17.51
N LYS A 73 -1.25 -7.84 -18.76
CA LYS A 73 -0.50 -8.77 -19.61
C LYS A 73 0.94 -8.31 -19.87
N ALA A 74 1.17 -7.02 -20.03
CA ALA A 74 2.51 -6.45 -20.17
C ALA A 74 3.33 -6.56 -18.87
N GLN A 75 2.69 -6.38 -17.70
CA GLN A 75 3.34 -6.56 -16.40
C GLN A 75 3.72 -8.03 -16.15
N GLU A 76 2.81 -8.95 -16.43
CA GLU A 76 3.08 -10.40 -16.39
C GLU A 76 4.24 -10.78 -17.31
N ALA A 77 4.24 -10.29 -18.56
CA ALA A 77 5.33 -10.51 -19.52
C ALA A 77 6.66 -9.88 -19.05
N ALA A 78 6.61 -8.75 -18.35
CA ALA A 78 7.77 -8.10 -17.75
C ALA A 78 8.27 -8.79 -16.47
N GLY A 79 7.60 -9.87 -16.03
CA GLY A 79 7.92 -10.62 -14.81
C GLY A 79 7.55 -9.89 -13.51
N SER A 80 6.72 -8.84 -13.59
CA SER A 80 6.29 -8.05 -12.45
C SER A 80 4.86 -8.39 -12.06
N LEU A 81 4.66 -8.82 -10.82
CA LEU A 81 3.34 -9.04 -10.25
C LEU A 81 2.67 -7.68 -9.95
N PRO A 82 1.38 -7.51 -10.26
CA PRO A 82 0.63 -6.34 -9.80
C PRO A 82 0.55 -6.35 -8.27
N PHE A 83 0.62 -5.16 -7.64
CA PHE A 83 0.40 -5.01 -6.20
C PHE A 83 -1.11 -4.83 -5.94
N ASP A 84 -1.82 -5.96 -5.78
CA ASP A 84 -3.23 -5.99 -5.44
C ASP A 84 -3.48 -6.93 -4.25
N ALA A 85 -4.72 -6.95 -3.75
CA ALA A 85 -5.06 -7.74 -2.57
C ALA A 85 -4.93 -9.26 -2.81
N GLU A 86 -5.12 -9.74 -4.04
CA GLU A 86 -5.05 -11.16 -4.36
C GLU A 86 -3.60 -11.63 -4.43
N THR A 87 -2.75 -10.91 -5.16
CA THR A 87 -1.31 -11.20 -5.24
C THR A 87 -0.63 -11.07 -3.88
N THR A 88 -1.06 -10.11 -3.06
CA THR A 88 -0.54 -9.96 -1.70
C THR A 88 -0.90 -11.16 -0.83
N ARG A 89 -2.13 -11.68 -0.92
CA ARG A 89 -2.53 -12.89 -0.19
C ARG A 89 -1.74 -14.11 -0.67
N ASP A 90 -1.59 -14.27 -1.98
CA ASP A 90 -0.77 -15.35 -2.56
C ASP A 90 0.69 -15.26 -2.10
N ALA A 91 1.27 -14.06 -2.04
CA ALA A 91 2.64 -13.83 -1.56
C ALA A 91 2.80 -14.14 -0.07
N LEU A 92 1.83 -13.74 0.76
CA LEU A 92 1.82 -14.06 2.19
C LEU A 92 1.64 -15.57 2.42
N ALA A 93 0.80 -16.24 1.62
CA ALA A 93 0.63 -17.68 1.67
C ALA A 93 1.95 -18.40 1.32
N ASP A 94 2.62 -17.98 0.25
CA ASP A 94 3.92 -18.52 -0.15
C ASP A 94 4.98 -18.33 0.95
N ALA A 95 5.03 -17.15 1.58
CA ALA A 95 5.92 -16.89 2.70
C ALA A 95 5.63 -17.82 3.90
N ALA A 96 4.36 -18.03 4.24
CA ALA A 96 3.97 -18.96 5.31
C ALA A 96 4.36 -20.41 4.97
N LEU A 97 4.21 -20.83 3.71
CA LEU A 97 4.66 -22.15 3.25
C LEU A 97 6.18 -22.29 3.40
N MET A 98 6.96 -21.26 3.08
CA MET A 98 8.42 -21.27 3.26
C MET A 98 8.83 -21.33 4.73
N LEU A 99 8.17 -20.58 5.61
CA LEU A 99 8.40 -20.63 7.06
C LEU A 99 8.14 -22.04 7.61
N LEU A 100 7.00 -22.63 7.27
CA LEU A 100 6.65 -24.00 7.67
C LEU A 100 7.61 -25.06 7.10
N TYR A 101 8.10 -24.86 5.86
CA TYR A 101 9.08 -25.75 5.26
C TYR A 101 10.43 -25.71 6.01
N SER A 102 10.90 -24.50 6.34
CA SER A 102 12.17 -24.31 7.06
C SER A 102 12.12 -24.81 8.51
N GLY A 103 10.93 -24.81 9.14
CA GLY A 103 10.78 -25.17 10.55
C GLY A 103 11.47 -24.20 11.52
N GLY A 104 11.77 -22.97 11.07
CA GLY A 104 12.45 -21.94 11.85
C GLY A 104 11.50 -21.08 12.69
N PRO A 105 12.03 -20.04 13.35
CA PRO A 105 11.24 -19.09 14.12
C PRO A 105 10.18 -18.45 13.23
N GLY A 106 8.91 -18.57 13.61
CA GLY A 106 7.75 -18.16 12.80
C GLY A 106 6.89 -19.32 12.29
N ALA A 107 7.38 -20.56 12.33
CA ALA A 107 6.56 -21.73 12.00
C ALA A 107 5.47 -22.00 13.06
N ASP A 108 5.77 -21.85 14.35
CA ASP A 108 4.81 -22.12 15.44
C ASP A 108 3.58 -21.20 15.42
N PRO A 109 3.72 -19.87 15.24
CA PRO A 109 2.57 -18.98 15.05
C PRO A 109 1.66 -19.40 13.89
N VAL A 110 2.25 -19.83 12.78
CA VAL A 110 1.49 -20.30 11.60
C VAL A 110 0.76 -21.61 11.93
N MET A 111 1.41 -22.54 12.61
CA MET A 111 0.78 -23.80 13.06
C MET A 111 -0.36 -23.56 14.06
N ASN A 112 -0.18 -22.63 15.01
CA ASN A 112 -1.21 -22.22 15.96
C ASN A 112 -2.41 -21.60 15.25
N TYR A 113 -2.16 -20.76 14.24
CA TYR A 113 -3.23 -20.19 13.41
C TYR A 113 -3.99 -21.28 12.64
N LEU A 114 -3.28 -22.22 12.02
CA LEU A 114 -3.90 -23.36 11.34
C LEU A 114 -4.74 -24.22 12.29
N GLY A 115 -4.30 -24.41 13.54
CA GLY A 115 -5.07 -25.10 14.57
C GLY A 115 -6.40 -24.41 14.90
N LYS A 116 -6.42 -23.08 14.90
CA LYS A 116 -7.65 -22.29 15.10
C LYS A 116 -8.60 -22.37 13.89
N VAL A 117 -8.04 -22.28 12.67
CA VAL A 117 -8.84 -22.34 11.42
C VAL A 117 -9.44 -23.72 11.21
N PHE A 118 -8.69 -24.78 11.54
CA PHE A 118 -9.11 -26.17 11.39
C PHE A 118 -9.44 -26.81 12.75
N ALA A 119 -10.17 -26.09 13.61
CA ALA A 119 -10.53 -26.56 14.95
C ALA A 119 -11.25 -27.92 14.93
N ASP A 120 -12.10 -28.16 13.94
CA ASP A 120 -12.84 -29.43 13.78
C ASP A 120 -11.97 -30.59 13.30
N LYS A 121 -10.74 -30.32 12.83
CA LYS A 121 -9.84 -31.30 12.21
C LYS A 121 -8.45 -31.22 12.85
N PRO A 122 -8.25 -31.80 14.04
CA PRO A 122 -7.01 -31.64 14.80
C PRO A 122 -5.76 -32.16 14.07
N GLY A 123 -5.90 -33.11 13.14
CA GLY A 123 -4.80 -33.62 12.31
C GLY A 123 -4.46 -32.76 11.09
N ALA A 124 -5.27 -31.75 10.76
CA ALA A 124 -5.08 -30.95 9.55
C ALA A 124 -3.77 -30.12 9.58
N PRO A 125 -3.40 -29.42 10.67
CA PRO A 125 -2.15 -28.65 10.70
C PRO A 125 -0.92 -29.53 10.45
N LEU A 126 -0.84 -30.71 11.10
CA LEU A 126 0.26 -31.67 10.91
C LEU A 126 0.28 -32.23 9.49
N THR A 127 -0.89 -32.54 8.93
CA THR A 127 -1.01 -33.02 7.55
C THR A 127 -0.57 -31.95 6.55
N ILE A 128 -0.90 -30.69 6.79
CA ILE A 128 -0.46 -29.56 5.96
C ILE A 128 1.06 -29.43 6.03
N ALA A 129 1.66 -29.44 7.23
CA ALA A 129 3.10 -29.39 7.41
C ALA A 129 3.82 -30.55 6.69
N ALA A 130 3.27 -31.77 6.78
CA ALA A 130 3.78 -32.94 6.07
C ALA A 130 3.69 -32.76 4.54
N ARG A 131 2.57 -32.26 4.02
CA ARG A 131 2.37 -31.98 2.59
C ARG A 131 3.31 -30.90 2.05
N ILE A 132 3.69 -29.94 2.89
CA ILE A 132 4.69 -28.92 2.54
C ILE A 132 6.07 -29.58 2.42
N ARG A 133 6.46 -30.42 3.40
CA ARG A 133 7.73 -31.15 3.36
C ARG A 133 7.86 -32.10 2.17
N THR A 134 6.79 -32.82 1.82
CA THR A 134 6.74 -33.70 0.65
C THR A 134 6.55 -32.96 -0.68
N ARG A 135 6.49 -31.62 -0.65
CA ARG A 135 6.24 -30.75 -1.81
C ARG A 135 4.92 -31.05 -2.52
N ALA A 136 3.93 -31.62 -1.83
CA ALA A 136 2.58 -31.74 -2.33
C ALA A 136 1.84 -30.37 -2.30
N LEU A 137 2.20 -29.51 -1.35
CA LEU A 137 1.83 -28.09 -1.31
C LEU A 137 3.08 -27.26 -1.68
N LYS A 138 2.99 -26.45 -2.74
CA LYS A 138 4.12 -25.65 -3.26
C LYS A 138 3.74 -24.18 -3.35
N PRO A 139 4.70 -23.26 -3.13
CA PRO A 139 4.50 -21.84 -3.38
C PRO A 139 4.11 -21.58 -4.85
N LYS A 140 3.16 -20.68 -5.08
CA LYS A 140 2.59 -20.39 -6.40
C LYS A 140 3.40 -19.35 -7.17
N LEU A 141 3.94 -18.35 -6.49
CA LEU A 141 4.57 -17.16 -7.06
C LEU A 141 6.08 -17.30 -7.29
N LEU A 142 6.71 -18.42 -6.89
CA LEU A 142 8.12 -18.71 -7.17
C LEU A 142 8.51 -18.70 -8.67
N ARG A 143 7.52 -18.67 -9.57
CA ARG A 143 7.71 -18.59 -11.02
C ARG A 143 7.94 -17.18 -11.55
N PHE A 144 7.72 -16.14 -10.75
CA PHE A 144 8.01 -14.76 -11.12
C PHE A 144 9.47 -14.48 -10.75
N PRO A 145 10.43 -14.56 -11.68
CA PRO A 145 11.81 -14.25 -11.37
C PRO A 145 11.92 -12.78 -10.97
N SER A 146 12.52 -12.50 -9.81
CA SER A 146 13.00 -11.16 -9.52
C SER A 146 13.95 -10.77 -10.64
N LYS A 147 13.76 -9.60 -11.27
CA LYS A 147 14.88 -8.96 -11.95
C LYS A 147 15.96 -8.77 -10.88
N SER A 148 17.01 -9.59 -10.92
CA SER A 148 18.19 -9.41 -10.09
C SER A 148 18.68 -8.00 -10.33
N SER A 149 18.53 -7.14 -9.33
CA SER A 149 19.17 -5.82 -9.31
C SER A 149 20.62 -5.99 -8.90
#